data_AF-A0A453GCA5-F1
#
_entry.id   AF-A0A453GCA5-F1
#
_cell.length_a   1.000
_cell.length_b   1.000
_cell.length_c   1.000
_cell.angle_alpha   90.00
_cell.angle_beta   90.00
_cell.angle_gamma   90.00
#
_symmetry.space_group_name_H-M   'P 1'
#
loop_
_entity.id
_entity.type
_entity.pdbx_description
1 polymer ?
#
loop_
_entity_poly.entity_id
_entity_poly.type
_entity_poly.pdbx_seq_one_letter_code
_entity_poly.pdbx_strand_id
1 'polypeptide(L)'
;MLRRAAMEDRTVIMTSVNEAWAAEGSLLDSFLESFRVGLNISHLVKHIVVVAMDEGALRRCRAVHPHCHLLLPDVDGLDLSGAKSYMTKDYLDLVWSKLRLQHRVLLLGYNLLFTARRRHCHYCFLFSFL
;
A
#
# COMPACT_ATOMS: atom_id res chain seq x y z
N MET A 1 -8.81 10.76 -4.94
CA MET A 1 -8.44 9.35 -5.20
C MET A 1 -9.41 8.38 -4.51
N LEU A 2 -9.54 8.43 -3.18
CA LEU A 2 -10.40 7.50 -2.40
C LEU A 2 -11.82 7.34 -2.95
N ARG A 3 -12.52 8.43 -3.31
CA ARG A 3 -13.86 8.36 -3.95
C ARG A 3 -13.92 7.50 -5.21
N ARG A 4 -12.84 7.43 -6.00
CA ARG A 4 -12.78 6.62 -7.24
C ARG A 4 -12.40 5.16 -6.96
N ALA A 5 -11.61 4.93 -5.92
CA ALA A 5 -11.15 3.61 -5.52
C ALA A 5 -12.16 2.89 -4.60
N ALA A 6 -13.08 3.61 -3.96
CA ALA A 6 -13.98 3.02 -2.99
C ALA A 6 -15.03 2.10 -3.62
N MET A 7 -15.38 1.05 -2.88
CA MET A 7 -16.55 0.21 -3.11
C MET A 7 -17.84 0.94 -2.67
N GLU A 8 -19.00 0.35 -2.92
CA GLU A 8 -20.31 0.94 -2.59
C GLU A 8 -20.46 1.27 -1.10
N ASP A 9 -19.92 0.41 -0.24
CA ASP A 9 -19.88 0.55 1.22
C ASP A 9 -18.75 1.45 1.71
N ARG A 10 -18.09 2.19 0.81
CA ARG A 10 -16.90 3.02 1.07
C ARG A 10 -15.65 2.26 1.50
N THR A 11 -15.56 0.96 1.23
CA THR A 11 -14.34 0.19 1.49
C THR A 11 -13.27 0.47 0.44
N VAL A 12 -12.02 0.65 0.88
CA VAL A 12 -10.82 0.71 0.03
C VAL A 12 -9.82 -0.36 0.47
N ILE A 13 -9.15 -1.00 -0.50
CA ILE A 13 -8.06 -1.94 -0.23
C ILE A 13 -6.75 -1.18 -0.32
N MET A 14 -5.91 -1.20 0.71
CA MET A 14 -4.67 -0.45 0.75
C MET A 14 -3.46 -1.38 0.87
N THR A 15 -2.46 -1.15 0.03
CA THR A 15 -1.15 -1.79 0.13
C THR A 15 -0.06 -0.72 0.16
N SER A 16 1.11 -1.03 0.70
CA SER A 16 2.26 -0.11 0.69
C SER A 16 3.50 -0.78 0.13
N VAL A 17 4.21 -0.11 -0.78
CA VAL A 17 5.44 -0.62 -1.40
C VAL A 17 6.54 0.45 -1.41
N ASN A 18 7.79 0.03 -1.26
CA ASN A 18 8.97 0.83 -1.57
C ASN A 18 9.50 0.46 -2.96
N GLU A 19 10.56 1.13 -3.41
CA GLU A 19 11.14 0.94 -4.75
C GLU A 19 11.44 -0.53 -5.06
N ALA A 20 12.08 -1.23 -4.12
CA ALA A 20 12.43 -2.64 -4.29
C ALA A 20 11.22 -3.57 -4.46
N TRP A 21 10.09 -3.24 -3.83
CA TRP A 21 8.84 -4.02 -3.92
C TRP A 21 7.89 -3.54 -5.02
N ALA A 22 8.18 -2.40 -5.62
CA ALA A 22 7.49 -1.91 -6.80
C ALA A 22 8.19 -2.39 -8.09
N ALA A 23 9.48 -2.72 -8.03
CA ALA A 23 10.29 -3.16 -9.17
C ALA A 23 9.58 -4.16 -10.10
N GLU A 24 9.93 -4.14 -11.38
CA GLU A 24 9.32 -5.03 -12.37
C GLU A 24 9.45 -6.50 -11.98
N GLY A 25 8.36 -7.26 -12.07
CA GLY A 25 8.29 -8.66 -11.68
C GLY A 25 8.31 -8.91 -10.17
N SER A 26 8.28 -7.85 -9.34
CA SER A 26 8.37 -7.98 -7.88
C SER A 26 6.99 -8.07 -7.20
N LEU A 27 6.93 -7.69 -5.92
CA LEU A 27 5.77 -7.87 -5.06
C LEU A 27 4.53 -7.14 -5.59
N LEU A 28 4.67 -5.91 -6.10
CA LEU A 28 3.54 -5.14 -6.60
C LEU A 28 2.86 -5.81 -7.79
N ASP A 29 3.65 -6.32 -8.74
CA ASP A 29 3.11 -6.98 -9.94
C ASP A 29 2.41 -8.29 -9.55
N SER A 30 3.05 -9.08 -8.70
CA SER A 30 2.46 -10.33 -8.16
C SER A 30 1.17 -10.06 -7.39
N PHE A 31 1.14 -8.98 -6.61
CA PHE A 31 -0.04 -8.56 -5.86
C PHE A 31 -1.20 -8.22 -6.80
N LEU A 32 -0.99 -7.32 -7.76
CA LEU A 32 -2.03 -6.91 -8.70
C LEU A 32 -2.50 -8.10 -9.56
N GLU A 33 -1.58 -8.96 -9.98
CA GLU A 33 -1.91 -10.15 -10.77
C GLU A 33 -2.77 -11.14 -9.99
N SER A 34 -2.46 -11.37 -8.70
CA SER A 34 -3.24 -12.28 -7.85
C SER A 34 -4.73 -11.90 -7.78
N PHE A 35 -5.04 -10.60 -7.85
CA PHE A 35 -6.43 -10.16 -7.94
C PHE A 35 -7.00 -10.37 -9.34
N ARG A 36 -6.26 -10.08 -10.41
CA ARG A 36 -6.71 -10.24 -11.80
C ARG A 36 -7.08 -11.68 -12.13
N VAL A 37 -6.29 -12.65 -11.69
CA VAL A 37 -6.52 -14.09 -11.93
C VAL A 37 -7.31 -14.77 -10.81
N GLY A 38 -7.57 -14.07 -9.71
CA GLY A 38 -8.26 -14.62 -8.55
C GLY A 38 -9.73 -14.93 -8.84
N LEU A 39 -10.20 -16.06 -8.32
CA LEU A 39 -11.58 -16.52 -8.51
C LEU A 39 -12.56 -15.50 -7.91
N ASN A 40 -13.37 -14.89 -8.77
CA ASN A 40 -14.40 -13.91 -8.42
C ASN A 40 -13.90 -12.65 -7.68
N ILE A 41 -12.62 -12.26 -7.83
CA ILE A 41 -12.06 -11.06 -7.19
C ILE A 41 -11.37 -10.09 -8.16
N SER A 42 -11.37 -10.38 -9.46
CA SER A 42 -10.76 -9.50 -10.49
C SER A 42 -11.32 -8.08 -10.50
N HIS A 43 -12.60 -7.93 -10.17
CA HIS A 43 -13.24 -6.63 -10.05
C HIS A 43 -12.69 -5.79 -8.87
N LEU A 44 -12.03 -6.40 -7.88
CA LEU A 44 -11.45 -5.70 -6.73
C LEU A 44 -10.15 -4.98 -7.05
N VAL A 45 -9.49 -5.27 -8.18
CA VAL A 45 -8.24 -4.60 -8.59
C VAL A 45 -8.41 -3.08 -8.62
N LYS A 46 -9.54 -2.59 -9.16
CA LYS A 46 -9.84 -1.14 -9.24
C LYS A 46 -10.06 -0.48 -7.88
N HIS A 47 -10.25 -1.28 -6.83
CA HIS A 47 -10.46 -0.81 -5.47
C HIS A 47 -9.18 -0.77 -4.62
N ILE A 48 -8.05 -1.16 -5.22
CA ILE A 48 -6.74 -1.10 -4.59
C ILE A 48 -6.21 0.34 -4.63
N VAL A 49 -5.67 0.80 -3.51
CA VAL A 49 -4.86 2.01 -3.35
C VAL A 49 -3.46 1.59 -2.97
N VAL A 50 -2.50 1.91 -3.82
CA VAL A 50 -1.09 1.63 -3.58
C VAL A 50 -0.43 2.86 -2.97
N VAL A 51 0.08 2.71 -1.77
CA VAL A 51 0.85 3.72 -1.05
C VAL A 51 2.33 3.51 -1.35
N ALA A 52 2.88 4.35 -2.22
CA ALA A 52 4.28 4.38 -2.55
C ALA A 52 5.06 5.06 -1.42
N MET A 53 6.11 4.40 -0.93
CA MET A 53 6.96 4.94 0.14
C MET A 53 8.04 5.89 -0.37
N ASP A 54 8.29 5.90 -1.68
CA ASP A 54 9.31 6.73 -2.34
C ASP A 54 8.90 7.03 -3.79
N GLU A 55 9.60 7.95 -4.43
CA GLU A 55 9.32 8.39 -5.80
C GLU A 55 9.53 7.28 -6.86
N GLY A 56 10.47 6.36 -6.62
CA GLY A 56 10.70 5.21 -7.49
C GLY A 56 9.49 4.29 -7.52
N ALA A 57 8.97 3.96 -6.33
CA ALA A 57 7.74 3.20 -6.14
C ALA A 57 6.53 3.91 -6.73
N LEU A 58 6.43 5.24 -6.59
CA LEU A 58 5.31 6.02 -7.13
C LEU A 58 5.30 6.00 -8.65
N ARG A 59 6.46 6.20 -9.28
CA ARG A 59 6.62 6.16 -10.75
C ARG A 59 6.21 4.81 -11.29
N ARG A 60 6.70 3.73 -10.66
CA ARG A 60 6.38 2.37 -11.06
C ARG A 60 4.91 2.03 -10.84
N CYS A 61 4.33 2.40 -9.70
CA CYS A 61 2.91 2.22 -9.44
C CYS A 61 2.05 2.87 -10.52
N ARG A 62 2.31 4.14 -10.87
CA ARG A 62 1.54 4.88 -11.87
C ARG A 62 1.58 4.25 -13.26
N ALA A 63 2.65 3.50 -13.57
CA ALA A 63 2.77 2.78 -14.84
C ALA A 63 1.87 1.54 -14.91
N VAL A 64 1.49 0.95 -13.77
CA VAL A 64 0.74 -0.32 -13.72
C VAL A 64 -0.63 -0.24 -13.06
N HIS A 65 -0.94 0.87 -12.37
CA HIS A 65 -2.14 1.01 -11.55
C HIS A 65 -2.63 2.48 -11.45
N PRO A 66 -3.95 2.75 -11.54
CA PRO A 66 -4.49 4.13 -11.54
C PRO A 66 -4.58 4.80 -10.15
N HIS A 67 -4.41 4.08 -9.05
CA HIS A 67 -4.64 4.60 -7.69
C HIS A 67 -3.38 4.53 -6.84
N CYS A 68 -2.46 5.46 -7.10
CA CYS A 68 -1.17 5.56 -6.44
C CYS A 68 -1.09 6.83 -5.60
N HIS A 69 -0.60 6.71 -4.36
CA HIS A 69 -0.39 7.83 -3.45
C HIS A 69 1.01 7.76 -2.85
N LEU A 70 1.74 8.86 -2.86
CA LEU A 70 3.04 8.96 -2.21
C LEU A 70 2.83 9.20 -0.71
N LEU A 71 3.46 8.37 0.13
CA LEU A 71 3.51 8.58 1.56
C LEU A 71 4.53 9.67 1.87
N LEU A 72 4.05 10.81 2.34
CA LEU A 72 4.91 11.87 2.84
C LEU A 72 5.15 11.63 4.34
N PRO A 73 6.41 11.53 4.79
CA PRO A 73 6.70 11.44 6.21
C PRO A 73 6.36 12.76 6.92
N ASP A 74 5.93 12.67 8.17
CA ASP A 74 5.66 13.86 9.01
C ASP A 74 6.94 14.62 9.40
N VAL A 75 8.10 14.01 9.21
CA VAL A 75 9.41 14.60 9.50
C VAL A 75 10.11 14.88 8.18
N ASP A 76 10.40 16.15 7.92
CA ASP A 76 11.17 16.59 6.75
C ASP A 76 12.55 15.90 6.72
N GLY A 77 12.93 15.37 5.55
CA GLY A 77 14.23 14.72 5.34
C GLY A 77 14.29 13.24 5.72
N LEU A 78 13.19 12.62 6.17
CA LEU A 78 13.16 11.19 6.42
C LEU A 78 13.10 10.40 5.10
N ASP A 79 14.19 9.72 4.76
CA ASP A 79 14.21 8.79 3.65
C ASP A 79 13.48 7.49 4.02
N LEU A 80 12.33 7.25 3.38
CA LEU A 80 11.54 6.02 3.56
C LEU A 80 11.95 4.90 2.58
N SER A 81 12.96 5.13 1.73
CA SER A 81 13.48 4.13 0.81
C SER A 81 14.24 3.00 1.55
N GLY A 82 14.13 1.79 1.02
CA GLY A 82 14.81 0.60 1.54
C GLY A 82 14.14 -0.12 2.71
N ALA A 83 14.72 -1.26 3.10
CA ALA A 83 14.31 -2.01 4.30
C ALA A 83 14.94 -1.35 5.55
N LYS A 84 14.12 -0.79 6.44
CA LYS A 84 14.61 -0.22 7.70
C LYS A 84 14.77 -1.33 8.76
N SER A 85 15.85 -1.24 9.54
CA SER A 85 16.08 -2.17 10.66
C SER A 85 14.97 -2.03 11.69
N TYR A 86 14.50 -3.15 12.20
CA TYR A 86 13.39 -3.20 13.14
C TYR A 86 13.72 -2.39 14.40
N MET A 87 12.76 -1.58 14.88
CA MET A 87 12.87 -0.73 16.07
C MET A 87 13.83 0.47 16.01
N THR A 88 14.40 0.80 14.85
CA THR A 88 15.10 2.09 14.70
C THR A 88 14.11 3.25 14.69
N LYS A 89 14.59 4.46 15.01
CA LYS A 89 13.78 5.69 14.94
C LYS A 89 13.10 5.82 13.56
N ASP A 90 13.84 5.59 12.48
CA ASP A 90 13.33 5.67 11.11
C ASP A 90 12.26 4.61 10.81
N TYR A 91 12.38 3.41 11.39
CA TYR A 91 11.36 2.37 11.28
C TYR A 91 10.07 2.78 12.01
N LEU A 92 10.19 3.34 13.21
CA LEU A 92 9.04 3.84 13.98
C LEU A 92 8.36 4.99 13.24
N ASP A 93 9.13 5.96 12.71
CA ASP A 93 8.60 7.10 11.98
C ASP A 93 7.84 6.66 10.71
N LEU A 94 8.34 5.64 10.00
CA LEU A 94 7.63 5.01 8.88
C LEU A 94 6.33 4.34 9.31
N VAL A 95 6.35 3.54 10.39
CA VAL A 95 5.17 2.87 10.94
C VAL A 95 4.12 3.90 11.33
N TRP A 96 4.52 4.96 12.03
CA TRP A 96 3.64 6.03 12.44
C TRP A 96 3.04 6.79 11.25
N SER A 97 3.83 7.06 10.21
CA SER A 97 3.33 7.71 8.98
C SER A 97 2.25 6.86 8.30
N LYS A 98 2.44 5.53 8.25
CA LYS A 98 1.42 4.59 7.74
C LYS A 98 0.16 4.61 8.61
N LEU A 99 0.31 4.49 9.93
CA LEU A 99 -0.83 4.50 10.85
C LEU A 99 -1.63 5.81 10.77
N ARG A 100 -0.97 6.96 10.66
CA ARG A 100 -1.64 8.26 10.50
C ARG A 100 -2.39 8.37 9.18
N LEU A 101 -1.80 7.90 8.09
CA LEU A 101 -2.50 7.84 6.79
C LEU A 101 -3.76 6.98 6.91
N GLN A 102 -3.64 5.78 7.47
CA GLN A 102 -4.77 4.86 7.68
C GLN A 102 -5.85 5.48 8.57
N HIS A 103 -5.47 6.09 9.69
CA HIS A 103 -6.38 6.81 10.58
C HIS A 103 -7.10 7.96 9.85
N ARG A 104 -6.40 8.71 8.99
CA ARG A 104 -7.01 9.77 8.18
C ARG A 104 -8.03 9.24 7.19
N VAL A 105 -7.81 8.06 6.60
CA VAL A 105 -8.80 7.40 5.74
C VAL A 105 -10.08 7.07 6.54
N LEU A 106 -9.94 6.55 7.76
CA LEU A 106 -11.07 6.26 8.65
C LEU A 106 -11.84 7.54 9.05
N LEU A 107 -11.13 8.61 9.42
CA LEU A 107 -11.75 9.90 9.75
C LEU A 107 -12.52 10.54 8.58
N LEU A 108 -12.13 10.21 7.34
CA LEU A 108 -12.85 10.64 6.14
C LEU A 108 -14.11 9.79 5.86
N GLY A 109 -14.41 8.81 6.71
CA GLY A 109 -15.61 7.97 6.63
C GLY A 109 -15.51 6.83 5.60
N TYR A 110 -14.30 6.32 5.36
CA TYR A 110 -14.04 5.14 4.54
C TYR A 110 -13.71 3.93 5.42
N ASN A 111 -14.05 2.74 4.96
CA ASN A 111 -13.59 1.49 5.56
C ASN A 111 -12.25 1.09 4.92
N LEU A 112 -11.36 0.49 5.70
CA LEU A 112 -10.01 0.16 5.26
C LEU A 112 -9.72 -1.34 5.39
N LEU A 113 -9.44 -1.98 4.26
CA LEU A 113 -8.77 -3.27 4.23
C LEU A 113 -7.30 -3.03 3.91
N PHE A 114 -6.36 -3.50 4.72
CA PHE A 114 -4.94 -3.33 4.41
C PHE A 114 -4.20 -4.65 4.32
N THR A 115 -3.19 -4.71 3.46
CA THR A 115 -2.36 -5.92 3.31
C THR A 115 -1.07 -5.79 4.09
N ALA A 116 -0.81 -6.75 4.97
CA ALA A 116 0.46 -6.87 5.69
C ALA A 116 1.31 -7.99 5.11
N ARG A 117 2.61 -7.75 4.93
CA ARG A 117 3.57 -8.78 4.54
C ARG A 117 3.92 -9.66 5.74
N ARG A 118 3.72 -10.99 5.63
CA ARG A 118 4.32 -11.93 6.58
C ARG A 118 5.77 -12.19 6.21
N ARG A 119 6.68 -12.07 7.20
CA ARG A 119 8.13 -12.34 7.00
C ARG A 119 8.43 -13.78 6.58
N HIS A 120 7.53 -14.73 6.85
CA HIS A 120 7.70 -16.16 6.56
C HIS A 120 7.00 -16.63 5.27
N CYS A 121 6.46 -15.73 4.45
CA CYS A 121 5.86 -16.11 3.18
C CYS A 121 6.10 -15.00 2.16
N HIS A 122 6.91 -15.29 1.13
CA HIS A 122 7.26 -14.33 0.08
C HIS A 122 6.06 -13.93 -0.80
N TYR A 123 4.97 -14.72 -0.78
CA TYR A 123 3.79 -14.52 -1.64
C TYR A 123 2.44 -14.50 -0.88
N CYS A 124 2.43 -14.43 0.45
CA CYS A 124 1.17 -14.37 1.20
C CYS A 124 0.81 -12.91 1.53
N PHE A 125 -0.29 -12.44 0.96
CA PHE A 125 -0.95 -11.21 1.37
C PHE A 125 -1.95 -11.54 2.47
N LEU A 126 -1.72 -11.02 3.69
CA LEU A 126 -2.73 -11.07 4.73
C LEU A 126 -3.53 -9.78 4.72
N PHE A 127 -4.82 -9.89 4.44
CA PHE A 127 -5.77 -8.84 4.76
C PHE A 127 -5.86 -8.73 6.27
N SER A 128 -5.51 -7.57 6.78
CA SER A 128 -5.72 -7.20 8.17
C SER A 128 -6.80 -6.12 8.18
N PHE A 129 -7.73 -6.26 9.12
CA PHE A 129 -8.74 -5.25 9.43
C PHE A 129 -8.19 -4.42 10.58
N LEU A 130 -8.29 -3.09 10.46
CA LEU A 130 -8.07 -2.14 11.55
C LEU A 130 -9.42 -1.50 11.89
#